data_AF-A0A800AYN9-F1
#
_entry.id   AF-A0A800AYN9-F1
#
_cell.length_a   1.000
_cell.length_b   1.000
_cell.length_c   1.000
_cell.angle_alpha   90.00
_cell.angle_beta   90.00
_cell.angle_gamma   90.00
#
_symmetry.space_group_name_H-M   'P 1'
#
loop_
_entity.id
_entity.type
_entity.pdbx_description
1 polymer ?
#
loop_
_entity_poly.entity_id
_entity_poly.type
_entity_poly.pdbx_seq_one_letter_code
_entity_poly.pdbx_strand_id
1 'polypeptide(L)'
;MIKIIRVLILFVGATIFAQQGGMWIPSQLEGMNEKEMTALGSKMTAKDIYDVDNPSLKDAIVHFNGGCTAEVISKKGLLLTNHHCGYGAIQSHSTTENDYLEDGFWAMKAKDELENPGMVVTFIKRIEDVSVQVFSGVSDNLSIKEKKDKISQNIKKVVNSAKKKEDWYEAKVKSFYNGNQYFLFITETFKDIRLVGAPPSSIGKFGADTDNWMWPRHSGDFSLFRIYANK
;
A
#
# COMPACT_ATOMS: atom_id res chain seq x y z
N MET A 1 -29.45 37.97 23.06
CA MET A 1 -27.98 38.17 23.00
C MET A 1 -27.20 36.95 23.50
N ILE A 2 -27.36 36.51 24.75
CA ILE A 2 -26.61 35.37 25.33
C ILE A 2 -26.83 34.03 24.57
N LYS A 3 -28.06 33.75 24.10
CA LYS A 3 -28.34 32.55 23.27
C LYS A 3 -27.63 32.59 21.91
N ILE A 4 -27.54 33.76 21.27
CA ILE A 4 -26.85 33.94 19.98
C ILE A 4 -25.34 33.77 20.16
N ILE A 5 -24.78 34.32 21.25
CA ILE A 5 -23.36 34.16 21.60
C ILE A 5 -23.02 32.69 21.88
N ARG A 6 -23.89 31.95 22.59
CA ARG A 6 -23.69 30.50 22.83
C ARG A 6 -23.73 29.66 21.55
N VAL A 7 -24.62 29.99 20.59
CA VAL A 7 -24.66 29.31 19.28
C VAL A 7 -23.43 29.63 18.44
N LEU A 8 -22.98 30.89 18.43
CA LEU A 8 -21.75 31.31 17.74
C LEU A 8 -20.50 30.63 18.32
N ILE A 9 -20.38 30.52 19.63
CA ILE A 9 -19.28 29.79 20.30
C ILE A 9 -19.30 28.30 19.94
N LEU A 10 -20.49 27.69 19.82
CA LEU A 10 -20.63 26.29 19.42
C LEU A 10 -20.16 26.04 17.97
N PHE A 11 -20.48 26.95 17.05
CA PHE A 11 -20.08 26.86 15.64
C PHE A 11 -18.58 27.14 15.42
N VAL A 12 -18.00 28.10 16.17
CA VAL A 12 -16.56 28.41 16.08
C VAL A 12 -15.71 27.31 16.73
N GLY A 13 -16.19 26.67 17.81
CA GLY A 13 -15.50 25.54 18.42
C GLY A 13 -15.44 24.30 17.50
N ALA A 14 -16.48 24.05 16.70
CA ALA A 14 -16.58 22.86 15.87
C ALA A 14 -15.57 22.82 14.70
N THR A 15 -15.15 23.96 14.16
CA THR A 15 -14.18 24.01 13.05
C THR A 15 -12.73 23.77 13.49
N ILE A 16 -12.41 24.05 14.76
CA ILE A 16 -11.05 23.89 15.31
C ILE A 16 -10.70 22.40 15.51
N PHE A 17 -11.70 21.53 15.65
CA PHE A 17 -11.51 20.08 15.81
C PHE A 17 -11.67 19.27 14.51
N ALA A 18 -11.77 19.93 13.35
CA ALA A 18 -11.82 19.22 12.08
C ALA A 18 -10.45 18.55 11.80
N GLN A 19 -10.47 17.24 11.60
CA GLN A 19 -9.27 16.46 11.30
C GLN A 19 -8.63 16.97 10.00
N GLN A 20 -7.34 17.31 10.06
CA GLN A 20 -6.55 17.77 8.91
C GLN A 20 -5.72 16.62 8.34
N GLY A 21 -5.69 16.48 7.01
CA GLY A 21 -5.04 15.36 6.32
C GLY A 21 -5.75 14.01 6.50
N GLY A 22 -5.17 12.94 5.94
CA GLY A 22 -5.73 11.60 6.07
C GLY A 22 -5.12 10.58 5.11
N MET A 23 -5.23 9.29 5.46
CA MET A 23 -4.95 8.16 4.57
C MET A 23 -6.29 7.47 4.27
N TRP A 24 -6.79 7.68 3.06
CA TRP A 24 -8.14 7.28 2.66
C TRP A 24 -8.14 5.89 2.03
N ILE A 25 -9.19 5.11 2.27
CA ILE A 25 -9.37 3.81 1.61
C ILE A 25 -9.75 4.08 0.14
N PRO A 26 -8.98 3.60 -0.86
CA PRO A 26 -9.21 3.95 -2.26
C PRO A 26 -10.62 3.61 -2.77
N SER A 27 -11.23 2.54 -2.26
CA SER A 27 -12.60 2.13 -2.60
C SER A 27 -13.70 3.05 -2.03
N GLN A 28 -13.34 4.08 -1.27
CA GLN A 28 -14.26 5.02 -0.62
C GLN A 28 -13.99 6.48 -1.01
N LEU A 29 -13.29 6.72 -2.12
CA LEU A 29 -12.94 8.07 -2.57
C LEU A 29 -14.14 8.85 -3.14
N GLU A 30 -15.19 8.17 -3.61
CA GLU A 30 -16.40 8.80 -4.14
C GLU A 30 -17.07 9.69 -3.07
N GLY A 31 -17.53 10.88 -3.47
CA GLY A 31 -18.20 11.81 -2.57
C GLY A 31 -17.27 12.92 -2.07
N MET A 32 -16.91 12.90 -0.78
CA MET A 32 -16.16 14.02 -0.17
C MET A 32 -14.74 14.14 -0.72
N ASN A 33 -13.99 13.02 -0.76
CA ASN A 33 -12.59 13.03 -1.16
C ASN A 33 -12.43 13.41 -2.64
N GLU A 34 -13.21 12.82 -3.54
CA GLU A 34 -13.18 13.18 -4.96
C GLU A 34 -13.52 14.64 -5.23
N LYS A 35 -14.50 15.21 -4.51
CA LYS A 35 -14.84 16.64 -4.59
C LYS A 35 -13.67 17.52 -4.15
N GLU A 36 -13.02 17.17 -3.04
CA GLU A 36 -11.86 17.88 -2.53
C GLU A 36 -10.68 17.79 -3.51
N MET A 37 -10.38 16.59 -4.01
CA MET A 37 -9.35 16.37 -5.02
C MET A 37 -9.59 17.20 -6.29
N THR A 38 -10.85 17.25 -6.77
CA THR A 38 -11.24 18.05 -7.92
C THR A 38 -11.08 19.55 -7.64
N ALA A 39 -11.47 20.01 -6.45
CA ALA A 39 -11.31 21.40 -6.04
C ALA A 39 -9.82 21.82 -5.94
N LEU A 40 -8.93 20.89 -5.60
CA LEU A 40 -7.48 21.07 -5.62
C LEU A 40 -6.87 20.99 -7.03
N GLY A 41 -7.65 20.67 -8.06
CA GLY A 41 -7.24 20.69 -9.47
C GLY A 41 -7.05 19.33 -10.12
N SER A 42 -7.32 18.22 -9.41
CA SER A 42 -7.30 16.88 -10.01
C SER A 42 -8.24 16.80 -11.21
N LYS A 43 -7.80 16.08 -12.25
CA LYS A 43 -8.63 15.68 -13.39
C LYS A 43 -9.04 14.20 -13.35
N MET A 44 -8.54 13.46 -12.38
CA MET A 44 -8.90 12.07 -12.15
C MET A 44 -10.18 11.98 -11.32
N THR A 45 -11.04 11.04 -11.70
CA THR A 45 -12.19 10.61 -10.92
C THR A 45 -11.80 9.57 -9.86
N ALA A 46 -12.69 9.27 -8.92
CA ALA A 46 -12.51 8.18 -7.97
C ALA A 46 -12.29 6.83 -8.68
N LYS A 47 -12.98 6.60 -9.81
CA LYS A 47 -12.86 5.38 -10.62
C LYS A 47 -11.53 5.26 -11.36
N ASP A 48 -10.94 6.37 -11.77
CA ASP A 48 -9.59 6.35 -12.36
C ASP A 48 -8.55 5.86 -11.34
N ILE A 49 -8.80 6.07 -10.04
CA ILE A 49 -7.92 5.64 -8.95
C ILE A 49 -8.23 4.20 -8.55
N TYR A 50 -9.50 3.89 -8.27
CA TYR A 50 -9.96 2.58 -7.85
C TYR A 50 -11.27 2.19 -8.56
N ASP A 51 -11.20 1.16 -9.39
CA ASP A 51 -12.36 0.48 -9.96
C ASP A 51 -12.15 -1.05 -9.82
N VAL A 52 -13.21 -1.79 -9.49
CA VAL A 52 -13.15 -3.25 -9.33
C VAL A 52 -13.36 -3.97 -10.66
N ASP A 53 -14.15 -3.36 -11.55
CA ASP A 53 -14.62 -3.94 -12.80
C ASP A 53 -13.74 -3.52 -13.99
N ASN A 54 -13.12 -2.33 -13.90
CA ASN A 54 -12.27 -1.77 -14.94
C ASN A 54 -10.83 -1.55 -14.46
N PRO A 55 -9.84 -1.51 -15.37
CA PRO A 55 -8.47 -1.12 -15.01
C PRO A 55 -8.44 0.29 -14.40
N SER A 56 -7.71 0.45 -13.30
CA SER A 56 -7.52 1.75 -12.62
C SER A 56 -6.08 1.89 -12.10
N LEU A 57 -5.74 3.04 -11.51
CA LEU A 57 -4.39 3.27 -10.95
C LEU A 57 -3.97 2.19 -9.94
N LYS A 58 -4.91 1.63 -9.16
CA LYS A 58 -4.64 0.54 -8.21
C LYS A 58 -3.88 -0.63 -8.84
N ASP A 59 -4.10 -0.90 -10.13
CA ASP A 59 -3.49 -2.04 -10.82
C ASP A 59 -2.02 -1.81 -11.17
N ALA A 60 -1.53 -0.58 -11.02
CA ALA A 60 -0.12 -0.22 -11.17
C ALA A 60 0.59 -0.02 -9.82
N ILE A 61 -0.12 0.05 -8.69
CA ILE A 61 0.47 0.27 -7.37
C ILE A 61 0.53 -1.05 -6.60
N VAL A 62 1.70 -1.37 -6.04
CA VAL A 62 1.96 -2.67 -5.41
C VAL A 62 2.57 -2.54 -4.03
N HIS A 63 2.25 -3.51 -3.17
CA HIS A 63 2.93 -3.70 -1.89
C HIS A 63 4.25 -4.43 -2.14
N PHE A 64 5.36 -3.72 -1.97
CA PHE A 64 6.71 -4.21 -2.22
C PHE A 64 7.31 -4.81 -0.95
N ASN A 65 7.61 -6.11 -1.01
CA ASN A 65 8.32 -6.88 0.01
C ASN A 65 7.77 -6.72 1.45
N GLY A 66 6.46 -6.55 1.60
CA GLY A 66 5.78 -6.50 2.90
C GLY A 66 5.93 -5.20 3.70
N GLY A 67 6.76 -4.25 3.27
CA GLY A 67 7.03 -3.01 4.02
C GLY A 67 7.06 -1.71 3.21
N CYS A 68 7.17 -1.78 1.88
CA CYS A 68 7.29 -0.62 1.00
C CYS A 68 6.19 -0.58 -0.06
N THR A 69 6.14 0.50 -0.82
CA THR A 69 5.32 0.63 -2.03
C THR A 69 6.22 0.63 -3.26
N ALA A 70 5.70 0.12 -4.38
CA ALA A 70 6.30 0.31 -5.69
C ALA A 70 5.21 0.57 -6.73
N GLU A 71 5.61 1.02 -7.91
CA GLU A 71 4.72 1.26 -9.04
C GLU A 71 5.22 0.61 -10.33
N VAL A 72 4.29 0.03 -11.09
CA VAL A 72 4.55 -0.55 -12.41
C VAL A 72 4.62 0.57 -13.44
N ILE A 73 5.78 0.74 -14.05
CA ILE A 73 6.07 1.81 -15.01
C ILE A 73 6.28 1.31 -16.44
N SER A 74 6.05 0.01 -16.71
CA SER A 74 6.07 -0.53 -18.07
C SER A 74 5.15 -1.73 -18.26
N LYS A 75 4.76 -1.99 -19.52
CA LYS A 75 3.99 -3.17 -19.92
C LYS A 75 4.73 -4.52 -19.72
N LYS A 76 6.01 -4.48 -19.35
CA LYS A 76 6.85 -5.66 -19.07
C LYS A 76 7.22 -5.76 -17.58
N GLY A 77 6.35 -5.25 -16.70
CA GLY A 77 6.49 -5.43 -15.25
C GLY A 77 7.65 -4.70 -14.59
N LEU A 78 8.26 -3.70 -15.25
CA LEU A 78 9.27 -2.84 -14.63
C LEU A 78 8.62 -2.07 -13.46
N LEU A 79 9.24 -2.17 -12.29
CA LEU A 79 8.86 -1.52 -11.05
C LEU A 79 9.85 -0.42 -10.69
N LEU A 80 9.30 0.68 -10.17
CA LEU A 80 10.05 1.73 -9.49
C LEU A 80 9.70 1.68 -7.99
N THR A 81 10.71 1.73 -7.14
CA THR A 81 10.58 1.89 -5.69
C THR A 81 11.76 2.68 -5.15
N ASN A 82 11.84 2.94 -3.85
CA ASN A 82 12.97 3.63 -3.27
C ASN A 82 14.24 2.76 -3.24
N HIS A 83 15.42 3.38 -3.25
CA HIS A 83 16.70 2.71 -3.06
C HIS A 83 16.74 2.02 -1.69
N HIS A 84 16.26 2.69 -0.64
CA HIS A 84 16.24 2.10 0.70
C HIS A 84 15.27 0.89 0.81
N CYS A 85 14.21 0.84 0.00
CA CYS A 85 13.31 -0.32 -0.08
C CYS A 85 13.96 -1.52 -0.78
N GLY A 86 14.78 -1.26 -1.81
CA GLY A 86 15.59 -2.27 -2.50
C GLY A 86 16.89 -2.62 -1.77
N TYR A 87 17.26 -1.90 -0.71
CA TYR A 87 18.58 -1.96 -0.09
C TYR A 87 18.98 -3.35 0.38
N GLY A 88 18.04 -4.11 0.95
CA GLY A 88 18.28 -5.49 1.36
C GLY A 88 18.67 -6.40 0.19
N ALA A 89 18.04 -6.22 -0.97
CA ALA A 89 18.40 -6.95 -2.19
C ALA A 89 19.77 -6.52 -2.72
N ILE A 90 20.01 -5.20 -2.83
CA ILE A 90 21.30 -4.66 -3.30
C ILE A 90 22.44 -5.18 -2.42
N GLN A 91 22.29 -5.11 -1.09
CA GLN A 91 23.26 -5.61 -0.13
C GLN A 91 23.47 -7.12 -0.25
N SER A 92 22.41 -7.91 -0.45
CA SER A 92 22.52 -9.37 -0.56
C SER A 92 23.31 -9.85 -1.79
N HIS A 93 23.35 -9.03 -2.85
CA HIS A 93 24.12 -9.29 -4.07
C HIS A 93 25.51 -8.65 -4.06
N SER A 94 25.80 -7.78 -3.08
CA SER A 94 27.07 -7.07 -3.01
C SER A 94 28.17 -7.94 -2.40
N THR A 95 29.37 -7.83 -2.95
CA THR A 95 30.60 -8.50 -2.51
C THR A 95 31.75 -7.50 -2.50
N THR A 96 32.92 -7.88 -1.99
CA THR A 96 34.12 -7.03 -2.08
C THR A 96 34.60 -6.83 -3.52
N GLU A 97 34.30 -7.77 -4.41
CA GLU A 97 34.69 -7.69 -5.83
C GLU A 97 33.62 -7.01 -6.69
N ASN A 98 32.35 -7.09 -6.30
CA ASN A 98 31.22 -6.43 -6.96
C ASN A 98 30.39 -5.71 -5.89
N ASP A 99 30.80 -4.48 -5.56
CA ASP A 99 30.12 -3.69 -4.53
C ASP A 99 29.00 -2.85 -5.14
N TYR A 100 27.81 -3.45 -5.25
CA TYR A 100 26.64 -2.73 -5.77
C TYR A 100 26.11 -1.65 -4.82
N LEU A 101 26.55 -1.62 -3.56
CA LEU A 101 26.24 -0.52 -2.66
C LEU A 101 27.08 0.71 -3.00
N GLU A 102 28.36 0.53 -3.30
CA GLU A 102 29.28 1.61 -3.67
C GLU A 102 29.07 2.06 -5.12
N ASP A 103 29.06 1.12 -6.07
CA ASP A 103 29.09 1.42 -7.50
C ASP A 103 27.70 1.49 -8.16
N GLY A 104 26.68 0.97 -7.47
CA GLY A 104 25.37 0.73 -8.06
C GLY A 104 25.34 -0.50 -8.96
N PHE A 105 24.17 -0.75 -9.56
CA PHE A 105 23.95 -1.91 -10.42
C PHE A 105 23.03 -1.54 -11.58
N TRP A 106 23.29 -2.07 -12.78
CA TRP A 106 22.47 -1.84 -13.97
C TRP A 106 22.46 -3.05 -14.91
N ALA A 107 21.36 -3.80 -14.93
CA ALA A 107 21.16 -4.88 -15.87
C ALA A 107 20.89 -4.33 -17.27
N MET A 108 21.85 -4.52 -18.19
CA MET A 108 21.73 -4.04 -19.58
C MET A 108 20.79 -4.91 -20.42
N LYS A 109 20.52 -6.14 -19.98
CA LYS A 109 19.61 -7.09 -20.63
C LYS A 109 18.80 -7.82 -19.56
N ALA A 110 17.61 -8.31 -19.92
CA ALA A 110 16.73 -9.02 -19.00
C ALA A 110 17.38 -10.25 -18.33
N LYS A 111 18.27 -10.94 -19.06
CA LYS A 111 19.03 -12.09 -18.53
C LYS A 111 20.07 -11.73 -17.46
N ASP A 112 20.43 -10.45 -17.37
CA ASP A 112 21.41 -9.92 -16.42
C ASP A 112 20.71 -9.42 -15.14
N GLU A 113 19.36 -9.44 -15.09
CA GLU A 113 18.59 -9.03 -13.92
C GLU A 113 18.73 -10.08 -12.78
N LEU A 114 19.01 -9.62 -11.56
CA LEU A 114 19.38 -10.49 -10.44
C LEU A 114 18.15 -10.99 -9.68
N GLU A 115 18.02 -12.30 -9.53
CA GLU A 115 16.92 -12.94 -8.78
C GLU A 115 17.03 -12.64 -7.28
N ASN A 116 15.89 -12.39 -6.61
CA ASN A 116 15.83 -12.13 -5.17
C ASN A 116 14.95 -13.18 -4.47
N PRO A 117 15.52 -14.33 -4.04
CA PRO A 117 14.77 -15.37 -3.36
C PRO A 117 14.04 -14.84 -2.11
N GLY A 118 12.74 -15.10 -2.02
CA GLY A 118 11.89 -14.69 -0.90
C GLY A 118 11.33 -13.27 -1.02
N MET A 119 11.77 -12.46 -1.98
CA MET A 119 11.16 -11.17 -2.26
C MET A 119 9.81 -11.35 -2.97
N VAL A 120 8.81 -10.57 -2.56
CA VAL A 120 7.46 -10.64 -3.13
C VAL A 120 6.90 -9.27 -3.48
N VAL A 121 6.01 -9.24 -4.46
CA VAL A 121 5.23 -8.06 -4.83
C VAL A 121 3.75 -8.43 -4.85
N THR A 122 2.92 -7.66 -4.16
CA THR A 122 1.49 -7.97 -3.99
C THR A 122 0.62 -6.87 -4.60
N PHE A 123 -0.26 -7.26 -5.53
CA PHE A 123 -1.29 -6.41 -6.13
C PHE A 123 -2.60 -6.51 -5.35
N ILE A 124 -3.32 -5.39 -5.24
CA ILE A 124 -4.67 -5.37 -4.69
C ILE A 124 -5.69 -5.52 -5.83
N LYS A 125 -6.38 -6.66 -5.87
CA LYS A 125 -7.38 -6.96 -6.90
C LYS A 125 -8.75 -6.42 -6.51
N ARG A 126 -9.12 -6.52 -5.23
CA ARG A 126 -10.42 -6.07 -4.71
C ARG A 126 -10.37 -5.77 -3.21
N ILE A 127 -11.10 -4.74 -2.80
CA ILE A 127 -11.36 -4.34 -1.42
C ILE A 127 -12.87 -4.39 -1.21
N GLU A 128 -13.33 -5.00 -0.12
CA GLU A 128 -14.75 -5.13 0.23
C GLU A 128 -14.94 -4.94 1.74
N ASP A 129 -15.94 -4.15 2.13
CA ASP A 129 -16.36 -4.07 3.53
C ASP A 129 -17.09 -5.36 3.92
N VAL A 130 -16.54 -6.07 4.90
CA VAL A 130 -17.09 -7.34 5.41
C VAL A 130 -17.48 -7.24 6.89
N SER A 131 -17.67 -6.03 7.40
CA SER A 131 -17.95 -5.77 8.81
C SER A 131 -19.21 -6.50 9.28
N VAL A 132 -20.29 -6.49 8.47
CA VAL A 132 -21.55 -7.18 8.80
C VAL A 132 -21.34 -8.69 8.99
N GLN A 133 -20.56 -9.31 8.12
CA GLN A 133 -20.24 -10.74 8.16
C GLN A 133 -19.35 -11.06 9.35
N VAL A 134 -18.36 -10.20 9.63
CA VAL A 134 -17.43 -10.37 10.75
C VAL A 134 -18.14 -10.22 12.10
N PHE A 135 -19.07 -9.27 12.24
CA PHE A 135 -19.84 -9.06 13.47
C PHE A 135 -21.08 -9.96 13.62
N SER A 136 -21.35 -10.85 12.66
CA SER A 136 -22.50 -11.74 12.73
C SER A 136 -22.51 -12.59 14.01
N GLY A 137 -23.55 -12.41 14.83
CA GLY A 137 -23.71 -13.09 16.11
C GLY A 137 -22.76 -12.64 17.23
N VAL A 138 -22.07 -11.51 17.06
CA VAL A 138 -21.36 -10.82 18.13
C VAL A 138 -22.36 -9.90 18.84
N SER A 139 -22.62 -10.13 20.13
CA SER A 139 -23.57 -9.34 20.93
C SER A 139 -22.95 -8.90 22.24
N ASP A 140 -23.57 -7.90 22.90
CA ASP A 140 -23.06 -7.34 24.14
C ASP A 140 -23.15 -8.26 25.36
N ASN A 141 -23.92 -9.34 25.25
CA ASN A 141 -24.04 -10.36 26.29
C ASN A 141 -22.84 -11.33 26.31
N LEU A 142 -21.97 -11.29 25.30
CA LEU A 142 -20.76 -12.10 25.24
C LEU A 142 -19.62 -11.43 26.03
N SER A 143 -18.82 -12.25 26.73
CA SER A 143 -17.56 -11.79 27.30
C SER A 143 -16.59 -11.32 26.20
N ILE A 144 -15.59 -10.51 26.58
CA ILE A 144 -14.58 -10.00 25.63
C ILE A 144 -13.86 -11.15 24.90
N LYS A 145 -13.57 -12.25 25.61
CA LYS A 145 -12.92 -13.43 25.00
C LYS A 145 -13.83 -14.07 23.96
N GLU A 146 -15.09 -14.31 24.30
CA GLU A 146 -16.06 -14.89 23.37
C GLU A 146 -16.31 -14.00 22.15
N LYS A 147 -16.36 -12.67 22.32
CA LYS A 147 -16.43 -11.71 21.20
C LYS A 147 -15.23 -11.88 20.26
N LYS A 148 -14.00 -11.93 20.79
CA LYS A 148 -12.77 -12.13 20.00
C LYS A 148 -12.75 -13.47 19.27
N ASP A 149 -13.12 -14.54 19.96
CA ASP A 149 -13.16 -15.88 19.37
C ASP A 149 -14.20 -15.96 18.24
N LYS A 150 -15.38 -15.36 18.44
CA LYS A 150 -16.44 -15.28 17.43
C LYS A 150 -16.00 -14.47 16.20
N ILE A 151 -15.39 -13.31 16.42
CA ILE A 151 -14.83 -12.47 15.35
C ILE A 151 -13.77 -13.25 14.55
N SER A 152 -12.84 -13.92 15.24
CA SER A 152 -11.81 -14.74 14.58
C SER A 152 -12.41 -15.87 13.74
N GLN A 153 -13.43 -16.57 14.26
CA GLN A 153 -14.15 -17.60 13.53
C GLN A 153 -14.85 -17.03 12.29
N ASN A 154 -15.51 -15.88 12.42
CA ASN A 154 -16.22 -15.23 11.31
C ASN A 154 -15.24 -14.74 10.24
N ILE A 155 -14.09 -14.17 10.64
CA ILE A 155 -13.01 -13.80 9.71
C ILE A 155 -12.55 -15.02 8.90
N LYS A 156 -12.29 -16.16 9.56
CA LYS A 156 -11.89 -17.40 8.86
C LYS A 156 -12.96 -17.86 7.87
N LYS A 157 -14.25 -17.76 8.25
CA LYS A 157 -15.36 -18.09 7.35
C LYS A 157 -15.38 -17.18 6.13
N VAL A 158 -15.27 -15.87 6.32
CA VAL A 158 -15.23 -14.88 5.22
C VAL A 158 -14.06 -15.13 4.27
N VAL A 159 -12.86 -15.38 4.81
CA VAL A 159 -11.67 -15.69 4.00
C VAL A 159 -11.88 -16.98 3.19
N ASN A 160 -12.41 -18.04 3.81
CA ASN A 160 -12.61 -19.33 3.15
C ASN A 160 -13.76 -19.31 2.12
N SER A 161 -14.75 -18.43 2.27
CA SER A 161 -15.87 -18.28 1.33
C SER A 161 -15.67 -17.17 0.30
N ALA A 162 -14.57 -16.42 0.39
CA ALA A 162 -14.28 -15.31 -0.51
C ALA A 162 -14.23 -15.79 -1.96
N LYS A 163 -15.10 -15.22 -2.81
CA LYS A 163 -15.06 -15.47 -4.25
C LYS A 163 -13.79 -14.84 -4.83
N LYS A 164 -13.00 -15.68 -5.49
CA LYS A 164 -11.78 -15.31 -6.19
C LYS A 164 -11.98 -15.57 -7.67
N LYS A 165 -11.49 -14.64 -8.49
CA LYS A 165 -11.51 -14.80 -9.95
C LYS A 165 -10.54 -15.90 -10.38
N GLU A 166 -9.38 -15.95 -9.73
CA GLU A 166 -8.31 -16.89 -10.02
C GLU A 166 -7.93 -17.67 -8.74
N ASP A 167 -7.51 -18.92 -8.89
CA ASP A 167 -7.21 -19.80 -7.75
C ASP A 167 -6.00 -19.32 -6.93
N TRP A 168 -5.01 -18.72 -7.60
CA TRP A 168 -3.80 -18.18 -6.99
C TRP A 168 -3.99 -16.85 -6.27
N TYR A 169 -5.18 -16.25 -6.32
CA TYR A 169 -5.48 -15.10 -5.49
C TYR A 169 -5.59 -15.51 -4.02
N GLU A 170 -5.18 -14.60 -3.15
CA GLU A 170 -5.28 -14.76 -1.70
C GLU A 170 -6.36 -13.82 -1.15
N ALA A 171 -7.04 -14.26 -0.09
CA ALA A 171 -8.03 -13.46 0.64
C ALA A 171 -7.49 -13.14 2.03
N LYS A 172 -7.52 -11.86 2.42
CA LYS A 172 -7.04 -11.38 3.72
C LYS A 172 -8.04 -10.40 4.31
N VAL A 173 -8.49 -10.62 5.54
CA VAL A 173 -9.32 -9.64 6.26
C VAL A 173 -8.43 -8.83 7.21
N LYS A 174 -8.62 -7.51 7.22
CA LYS A 174 -7.91 -6.58 8.11
C LYS A 174 -8.91 -5.72 8.87
N SER A 175 -8.60 -5.48 10.14
CA SER A 175 -9.36 -4.58 11.01
C SER A 175 -8.98 -3.13 10.74
N PHE A 176 -9.98 -2.26 10.69
CA PHE A 176 -9.87 -0.81 10.60
C PHE A 176 -10.55 -0.17 11.81
N TYR A 177 -10.22 1.10 12.07
CA TYR A 177 -10.82 1.89 13.15
C TYR A 177 -10.83 1.16 14.51
N ASN A 178 -9.67 0.62 14.91
CA ASN A 178 -9.51 -0.16 16.15
C ASN A 178 -10.46 -1.37 16.28
N GLY A 179 -10.78 -2.02 15.16
CA GLY A 179 -11.63 -3.20 15.13
C GLY A 179 -13.12 -2.90 15.04
N ASN A 180 -13.50 -1.66 14.74
CA ASN A 180 -14.89 -1.28 14.49
C ASN A 180 -15.34 -1.56 13.05
N GLN A 181 -14.40 -1.75 12.12
CA GLN A 181 -14.70 -2.18 10.75
C GLN A 181 -13.69 -3.22 10.29
N TYR A 182 -14.08 -4.03 9.31
CA TYR A 182 -13.25 -5.07 8.73
C TYR A 182 -13.38 -5.07 7.21
N PHE A 183 -12.23 -5.02 6.52
CA PHE A 183 -12.18 -5.06 5.06
C PHE A 183 -11.49 -6.34 4.60
N LEU A 184 -12.09 -6.99 3.59
CA LEU A 184 -11.51 -8.08 2.84
C LEU A 184 -10.69 -7.53 1.68
N PHE A 185 -9.46 -8.00 1.56
CA PHE A 185 -8.55 -7.74 0.44
C PHE A 185 -8.38 -9.04 -0.33
N ILE A 186 -8.70 -8.99 -1.63
CA ILE A 186 -8.28 -10.01 -2.59
C ILE A 186 -6.98 -9.55 -3.23
N THR A 187 -5.95 -10.36 -3.14
CA THR A 187 -4.59 -9.99 -3.55
C THR A 187 -3.97 -11.02 -4.49
N GLU A 188 -3.07 -10.57 -5.34
CA GLU A 188 -2.25 -11.42 -6.21
C GLU A 188 -0.78 -11.19 -5.88
N THR A 189 -0.06 -12.24 -5.52
CA THR A 189 1.33 -12.15 -5.03
C THR A 189 2.29 -12.81 -6.01
N PHE A 190 3.18 -12.00 -6.59
CA PHE A 190 4.30 -12.46 -7.41
C PHE A 190 5.52 -12.73 -6.53
N LYS A 191 6.26 -13.78 -6.88
CA LYS A 191 7.38 -14.31 -6.07
C LYS A 191 8.72 -14.38 -6.81
N ASP A 192 8.74 -14.08 -8.11
CA ASP A 192 9.97 -13.91 -8.90
C ASP A 192 10.13 -12.42 -9.20
N ILE A 193 10.90 -11.75 -8.36
CA ILE A 193 11.16 -10.31 -8.42
C ILE A 193 12.66 -10.10 -8.57
N ARG A 194 13.07 -9.46 -9.66
CA ARG A 194 14.48 -9.32 -10.02
C ARG A 194 14.94 -7.88 -9.94
N LEU A 195 16.15 -7.66 -9.43
CA LEU A 195 16.79 -6.35 -9.40
C LEU A 195 17.23 -6.00 -10.83
N VAL A 196 16.81 -4.83 -11.29
CA VAL A 196 17.11 -4.31 -12.64
C VAL A 196 18.15 -3.20 -12.56
N GLY A 197 18.03 -2.31 -11.59
CA GLY A 197 18.99 -1.23 -11.45
C GLY A 197 18.91 -0.50 -10.11
N ALA A 198 20.04 0.01 -9.66
CA ALA A 198 20.15 0.85 -8.48
C ALA A 198 21.28 1.87 -8.70
N PRO A 199 21.07 3.15 -8.35
CA PRO A 199 22.16 4.11 -8.29
C PRO A 199 23.16 3.72 -7.18
N PRO A 200 24.40 4.22 -7.23
CA PRO A 200 25.34 4.09 -6.11
C PRO A 200 24.76 4.72 -4.85
N SER A 201 25.16 4.22 -3.66
CA SER A 201 24.69 4.74 -2.37
C SER A 201 24.96 6.24 -2.18
N SER A 202 26.02 6.76 -2.80
CA SER A 202 26.35 8.19 -2.82
C SER A 202 25.22 9.05 -3.42
N ILE A 203 24.37 8.47 -4.28
CA ILE A 203 23.17 9.10 -4.83
C ILE A 203 21.92 8.60 -4.10
N GLY A 204 21.76 7.28 -3.99
CA GLY A 204 20.56 6.61 -3.46
C GLY A 204 20.24 6.98 -2.01
N LYS A 205 21.27 7.31 -1.22
CA LYS A 205 21.14 7.80 0.16
C LYS A 205 22.08 8.97 0.44
N PHE A 206 22.21 9.90 -0.52
CA PHE A 206 23.01 11.13 -0.33
C PHE A 206 22.65 11.84 0.98
N GLY A 207 23.66 12.27 1.73
CA GLY A 207 23.51 12.87 3.07
C GLY A 207 23.20 11.88 4.20
N ALA A 208 22.82 10.64 3.86
CA ALA A 208 22.54 9.51 4.74
C ALA A 208 21.87 9.94 6.04
N ASP A 209 22.49 9.68 7.19
CA ASP A 209 21.92 9.95 8.51
C ASP A 209 21.74 11.45 8.80
N THR A 210 22.64 12.32 8.31
CA THR A 210 22.57 13.77 8.52
C THR A 210 21.35 14.37 7.85
N ASP A 211 21.02 13.90 6.65
CA ASP A 211 19.89 14.41 5.87
C ASP A 211 18.62 13.58 6.08
N ASN A 212 18.69 12.44 6.78
CA ASN A 212 17.52 11.61 7.03
C ASN A 212 16.46 12.38 7.83
N TRP A 213 15.20 12.23 7.45
CA TRP A 213 14.07 13.00 7.99
C TRP A 213 14.18 14.54 7.85
N MET A 214 15.12 15.06 7.06
CA MET A 214 15.30 16.50 6.85
C MET A 214 14.78 16.97 5.49
N TRP A 215 14.36 18.24 5.46
CA TRP A 215 14.15 19.07 4.28
C TRP A 215 14.96 20.38 4.45
N PRO A 216 15.65 20.92 3.43
CA PRO A 216 15.76 20.45 2.04
C PRO A 216 16.38 19.06 1.88
N ARG A 217 16.08 18.38 0.77
CA ARG A 217 16.58 17.02 0.48
C ARG A 217 17.11 16.93 -0.95
N HIS A 218 18.23 16.21 -1.12
CA HIS A 218 18.92 16.05 -2.41
C HIS A 218 19.25 14.59 -2.76
N SER A 219 18.60 13.61 -2.12
CA SER A 219 18.83 12.19 -2.35
C SER A 219 18.05 11.66 -3.56
N GLY A 220 18.73 10.93 -4.46
CA GLY A 220 18.12 10.22 -5.58
C GLY A 220 17.65 8.82 -5.17
N ASP A 221 16.72 8.76 -4.22
CA ASP A 221 16.31 7.52 -3.54
C ASP A 221 15.38 6.66 -4.42
N PHE A 222 15.96 5.93 -5.37
CA PHE A 222 15.22 4.99 -6.23
C PHE A 222 15.98 3.69 -6.52
N SER A 223 15.24 2.63 -6.82
CA SER A 223 15.74 1.40 -7.40
C SER A 223 14.68 0.78 -8.32
N LEU A 224 15.13 -0.04 -9.25
CA LEU A 224 14.32 -0.66 -10.29
C LEU A 224 14.30 -2.17 -10.11
N PHE A 225 13.10 -2.74 -10.17
CA PHE A 225 12.88 -4.20 -10.15
C PHE A 225 12.02 -4.62 -11.33
N ARG A 226 11.91 -5.92 -11.58
CA ARG A 226 10.95 -6.46 -12.55
C ARG A 226 10.21 -7.65 -11.97
N ILE A 227 8.90 -7.66 -12.21
CA ILE A 227 8.03 -8.81 -11.93
C ILE A 227 8.15 -9.82 -13.07
N TYR A 228 8.44 -11.07 -12.72
CA TYR A 228 8.36 -12.22 -13.61
C TYR A 228 7.15 -13.08 -13.28
N ALA A 229 6.61 -13.73 -14.29
CA ALA A 229 5.45 -14.61 -14.22
C ALA A 229 5.69 -15.89 -15.00
N ASN A 230 4.89 -16.92 -14.73
CA ASN A 230 4.84 -18.14 -15.53
C ASN A 230 4.18 -17.89 -16.90
N LYS A 231 4.19 -18.92 -17.76
CA LYS A 231 3.49 -18.92 -19.04
C LYS A 231 1.98 -19.00 -18.87
#